data_AF-X1AYN4-F1
#
_entry.id   AF-X1AYN4-F1
#
_cell.length_a   1.000
_cell.length_b   1.000
_cell.length_c   1.000
_cell.angle_alpha   90.00
_cell.angle_beta   90.00
_cell.angle_gamma   90.00
#
_symmetry.space_group_name_H-M   'P 1'
#
loop_
_entity.id
_entity.type
_entity.pdbx_description
1 polymer ?
#
loop_
_entity_poly.entity_id
_entity_poly.type
_entity_poly.pdbx_seq_one_letter_code
_entity_poly.pdbx_strand_id
1 'polypeptide(L)'
;TDGGSTWTILESWFDPGDGEWWYEPYDLSIYAEMNVKIAWQYVSDCGENWYIDDIDIAGVIVEGFEPGAPRTIYVDDDAAPGGDGTPEHPFQYIQDGINDAIAGFDSVYVLNGTYYENVLVTKQLNLTGESRENVIIDGSGYTSQFMMTLSEDVSSLMP
;
A
#
# COMPACT_ATOMS: atom_id res chain seq x y z
N THR A 1 13.24 0.36 31.01
CA THR A 1 13.28 1.80 30.68
C THR A 1 14.28 1.97 29.55
N ASP A 2 13.88 2.62 28.47
CA ASP A 2 14.64 2.71 27.22
C ASP A 2 15.71 3.82 27.22
N GLY A 3 16.13 4.28 28.40
CA GLY A 3 17.09 5.38 28.52
C GLY A 3 16.51 6.78 28.34
N GLY A 4 15.18 6.95 28.30
CA GLY A 4 14.55 8.27 28.28
C GLY A 4 14.22 8.79 26.88
N SER A 5 13.93 7.90 25.92
CA SER A 5 13.42 8.33 24.62
C SER A 5 11.98 8.81 24.78
N THR A 6 11.62 9.87 24.06
CA THR A 6 10.24 10.33 23.94
C THR A 6 9.48 9.42 22.99
N TRP A 7 8.49 8.70 23.51
CA TRP A 7 7.58 7.88 22.70
C TRP A 7 6.42 8.74 22.22
N THR A 8 6.13 8.66 20.92
CA THR A 8 4.89 9.20 20.37
C THR A 8 3.84 8.10 20.43
N ILE A 9 2.72 8.37 21.11
CA ILE A 9 1.57 7.48 21.05
C ILE A 9 0.99 7.61 19.65
N LEU A 10 1.08 6.53 18.88
CA LEU A 10 0.50 6.45 17.54
C LEU A 10 -1.01 6.29 17.61
N GLU A 11 -1.48 5.55 18.61
CA GLU A 11 -2.90 5.26 18.78
C GLU A 11 -3.25 4.88 20.23
N SER A 12 -4.49 5.15 20.64
CA SER A 12 -5.03 4.79 21.95
C SER A 12 -6.35 4.04 21.78
N TRP A 13 -6.39 2.80 22.27
CA TRP A 13 -7.52 1.89 22.08
C TRP A 13 -8.37 1.73 23.34
N PHE A 14 -9.68 1.56 23.16
CA PHE A 14 -10.64 1.28 24.22
C PHE A 14 -11.31 -0.06 23.96
N ASP A 15 -11.20 -0.99 24.92
CA ASP A 15 -11.83 -2.31 24.85
C ASP A 15 -13.37 -2.15 24.89
N PRO A 16 -14.11 -2.62 23.87
CA PRO A 16 -15.57 -2.58 23.89
C PRO A 16 -16.21 -3.51 24.94
N GLY A 17 -15.44 -4.42 25.56
CA GLY A 17 -15.85 -5.25 26.70
C GLY A 17 -16.83 -6.37 26.33
N ASP A 18 -16.89 -6.76 25.06
CA ASP A 18 -17.74 -7.84 24.56
C ASP A 18 -17.09 -9.23 24.67
N GLY A 19 -15.80 -9.29 24.98
CA GLY A 19 -15.05 -10.52 25.22
C GLY A 19 -14.64 -11.26 23.94
N GLU A 20 -14.76 -10.62 22.78
CA GLU A 20 -14.26 -11.15 21.50
C GLU A 20 -12.82 -10.70 21.23
N TRP A 21 -12.06 -11.54 20.54
CA TRP A 21 -10.71 -11.16 20.09
C TRP A 21 -10.81 -10.14 18.97
N TRP A 22 -10.07 -9.04 19.10
CA TRP A 22 -10.05 -7.95 18.13
C TRP A 22 -8.74 -7.96 17.32
N TYR A 23 -8.84 -7.88 16.00
CA TYR A 23 -7.69 -7.79 15.08
C TYR A 23 -7.62 -6.40 14.47
N GLU A 24 -6.51 -5.70 14.69
CA GLU A 24 -6.33 -4.30 14.29
C GLU A 24 -4.96 -4.08 13.61
N PRO A 25 -4.92 -3.96 12.28
CA PRO A 25 -3.68 -3.69 11.57
C PRO A 25 -3.32 -2.20 11.68
N TYR A 26 -2.03 -1.92 11.92
CA TYR A 26 -1.49 -0.55 11.86
C TYR A 26 -0.47 -0.44 10.73
N ASP A 27 -0.69 0.50 9.81
CA ASP A 27 0.22 0.73 8.68
C ASP A 27 1.48 1.51 9.13
N LEU A 28 2.64 0.88 8.94
CA LEU A 28 3.95 1.47 9.25
C LEU A 28 4.66 2.03 8.01
N SER A 29 4.00 2.08 6.85
CA SER A 29 4.59 2.53 5.57
C SER A 29 5.18 3.94 5.64
N ILE A 30 4.58 4.83 6.44
CA ILE A 30 5.09 6.19 6.68
C ILE A 30 6.45 6.24 7.39
N TYR A 31 6.88 5.12 7.98
CA TYR A 31 8.17 4.94 8.65
C TYR A 31 9.15 4.08 7.83
N ALA A 32 8.89 3.89 6.52
CA ALA A 32 9.79 3.16 5.64
C ALA A 32 11.25 3.65 5.78
N GLU A 33 12.20 2.72 5.72
CA GLU A 33 13.65 2.96 5.85
C GLU A 33 14.11 3.48 7.22
N MET A 34 13.21 3.59 8.21
CA MET A 34 13.55 3.96 9.58
C MET A 34 13.65 2.74 10.49
N ASN A 35 14.49 2.84 11.53
CA ASN A 35 14.44 1.88 12.63
C ASN A 35 13.23 2.20 13.52
N VAL A 36 12.18 1.38 13.42
CA VAL A 36 10.95 1.53 14.21
C VAL A 36 11.06 0.69 15.48
N LYS A 37 10.65 1.26 16.61
CA LYS A 37 10.42 0.53 17.85
C LYS A 37 8.93 0.59 18.15
N ILE A 38 8.33 -0.57 18.40
CA ILE A 38 6.92 -0.69 18.79
C ILE A 38 6.88 -1.05 20.26
N ALA A 39 6.00 -0.39 21.01
CA ALA A 39 5.74 -0.69 22.41
C ALA A 39 4.25 -0.53 22.67
N TRP A 40 3.72 -1.40 23.51
CA TRP A 40 2.34 -1.33 23.98
C TRP A 40 2.34 -0.97 25.46
N GLN A 41 1.45 -0.07 25.85
CA GLN A 41 1.25 0.30 27.24
C GLN A 41 -0.19 0.00 27.61
N TYR A 42 -0.35 -0.81 28.66
CA TYR A 42 -1.66 -0.96 29.30
C TYR A 42 -1.87 0.09 30.36
N VAL A 43 -3.04 0.71 30.28
CA VAL A 43 -3.52 1.68 31.25
C VAL A 43 -4.94 1.25 31.64
N SER A 44 -5.11 0.83 32.88
CA SER A 44 -6.42 0.47 33.44
C SER A 44 -6.59 1.10 34.82
N ASP A 45 -7.82 1.51 35.11
CA ASP A 45 -8.28 1.98 36.42
C ASP A 45 -9.09 0.90 37.18
N CYS A 46 -9.36 -0.25 36.55
CA CYS A 46 -10.23 -1.31 37.06
C CYS A 46 -9.52 -2.64 37.39
N GLY A 47 -8.22 -2.79 37.08
CA GLY A 47 -7.40 -3.89 37.60
C GLY A 47 -7.48 -5.21 36.83
N GLU A 48 -7.76 -5.16 35.53
CA GLU A 48 -7.81 -6.34 34.68
C GLU A 48 -6.43 -6.66 34.07
N ASN A 49 -6.27 -7.89 33.58
CA ASN A 49 -5.09 -8.30 32.82
C ASN A 49 -5.48 -8.27 31.34
N TRP A 50 -4.74 -7.53 30.53
CA TRP A 50 -4.78 -7.67 29.08
C TRP A 50 -3.65 -8.61 28.67
N TYR A 51 -3.92 -9.42 27.64
CA TYR A 51 -2.93 -10.28 27.01
C TYR A 51 -2.80 -9.80 25.57
N ILE A 52 -1.57 -9.57 25.12
CA ILE A 52 -1.30 -9.63 23.69
C ILE A 52 -1.24 -11.12 23.38
N ASP A 53 -2.13 -11.58 22.51
CA ASP A 53 -1.95 -12.84 21.82
C ASP A 53 -1.69 -12.53 20.35
N ASP A 54 -0.73 -13.22 19.77
CA ASP A 54 -0.28 -13.11 18.37
C ASP A 54 -0.05 -11.67 17.85
N ILE A 55 1.22 -11.26 17.79
CA ILE A 55 1.63 -10.08 17.02
C ILE A 55 1.87 -10.53 15.57
N ASP A 56 0.98 -10.15 14.67
CA ASP A 56 1.19 -10.32 13.24
C ASP A 56 1.89 -9.09 12.64
N ILE A 57 2.93 -9.31 11.85
CA ILE A 57 3.63 -8.25 11.12
C ILE A 57 3.46 -8.55 9.63
N ALA A 58 2.42 -7.98 9.04
CA ALA A 58 2.19 -8.06 7.61
C ALA A 58 3.26 -7.26 6.85
N GLY A 59 3.77 -7.82 5.74
CA GLY A 59 4.74 -7.14 4.87
C GLY A 59 6.21 -7.27 5.27
N VAL A 60 6.54 -8.00 6.34
CA VAL A 60 7.92 -8.47 6.57
C VAL A 60 8.12 -9.78 5.81
N ILE A 61 9.19 -9.86 5.01
CA ILE A 61 9.65 -11.14 4.47
C ILE A 61 10.24 -11.94 5.63
N VAL A 62 9.40 -12.69 6.34
CA VAL A 62 9.84 -13.73 7.27
C VAL A 62 9.99 -14.99 6.44
N GLU A 63 11.20 -15.55 6.33
CA GLU A 63 11.38 -16.80 5.59
C GLU A 63 10.45 -17.90 6.15
N GLY A 64 9.52 -18.39 5.33
CA GLY A 64 8.54 -19.41 5.71
C GLY A 64 7.17 -18.90 6.17
N PHE A 65 6.93 -17.58 6.16
CA PHE A 65 5.59 -16.98 6.26
C PHE A 65 5.31 -16.34 4.90
N GLU A 66 4.36 -16.85 4.13
CA GLU A 66 4.01 -16.30 2.82
C GLU A 66 3.08 -15.08 3.05
N PRO A 67 3.55 -13.82 2.99
CA PRO A 67 2.61 -12.73 2.73
C PRO A 67 1.86 -13.12 1.45
N GLY A 68 0.55 -12.84 1.39
CA GLY A 68 -0.26 -13.16 0.20
C GLY A 68 0.53 -12.83 -1.07
N ALA A 69 0.62 -13.80 -2.00
CA ALA A 69 1.50 -13.69 -3.16
C ALA A 69 1.37 -12.33 -3.83
N PRO A 70 2.47 -11.74 -4.37
CA PRO A 70 2.45 -10.42 -4.98
C PRO A 70 1.29 -10.31 -5.97
N ARG A 71 0.48 -9.26 -5.82
CA ARG A 71 -0.73 -9.10 -6.63
C ARG A 71 -0.41 -8.34 -7.91
N THR A 72 -1.16 -8.67 -8.95
CA THR A 72 -1.32 -7.80 -10.10
C THR A 72 -2.65 -7.08 -9.96
N ILE A 73 -2.60 -5.76 -9.83
CA ILE A 73 -3.75 -4.88 -9.73
C ILE A 73 -4.10 -4.40 -11.13
N TYR A 74 -5.35 -4.61 -11.56
CA TYR A 74 -5.82 -4.31 -12.90
C TYR A 74 -6.53 -2.96 -12.94
N VAL A 75 -6.25 -2.20 -13.99
CA VAL A 75 -6.86 -0.90 -14.28
C VAL A 75 -7.41 -0.92 -15.71
N ASP A 76 -8.64 -0.44 -15.88
CA ASP A 76 -9.37 -0.38 -17.16
C ASP A 76 -10.22 0.91 -17.19
N ASP A 77 -10.04 1.78 -18.17
CA ASP A 77 -10.82 3.02 -18.29
C ASP A 77 -12.31 2.78 -18.57
N ASP A 78 -12.65 1.61 -19.11
CA ASP A 78 -14.04 1.16 -19.33
C ASP A 78 -14.67 0.51 -18.08
N ALA A 79 -13.93 0.40 -16.96
CA ALA A 79 -14.43 -0.19 -15.72
C ALA A 79 -15.59 0.61 -15.11
N ALA A 80 -16.49 -0.10 -14.41
CA ALA A 80 -17.48 0.55 -13.56
C ALA A 80 -16.82 1.21 -12.33
N PRO A 81 -17.37 2.31 -11.81
CA PRO A 81 -16.85 2.92 -10.58
C PRO A 81 -16.88 1.95 -9.39
N GLY A 82 -15.83 1.98 -8.57
CA GLY A 82 -15.75 1.17 -7.34
C GLY A 82 -15.22 -0.25 -7.54
N GLY A 83 -14.44 -0.50 -8.58
CA GLY A 83 -13.65 -1.73 -8.71
C GLY A 83 -12.67 -1.93 -7.53
N ASP A 84 -12.18 -3.15 -7.39
CA ASP A 84 -11.24 -3.57 -6.33
C ASP A 84 -9.86 -3.94 -6.87
N GLY A 85 -9.62 -3.72 -8.17
CA GLY A 85 -8.35 -3.99 -8.82
C GLY A 85 -8.15 -5.47 -9.20
N THR A 86 -9.18 -6.31 -9.06
CA THR A 86 -9.16 -7.67 -9.61
C THR A 86 -9.35 -7.66 -11.14
N PRO A 87 -8.99 -8.75 -11.85
CA PRO A 87 -9.29 -8.86 -13.28
C PRO A 87 -10.79 -8.72 -13.60
N GLU A 88 -11.66 -9.18 -12.70
CA GLU A 88 -13.12 -9.14 -12.86
C GLU A 88 -13.71 -7.75 -12.54
N HIS A 89 -13.08 -7.01 -11.63
CA HIS A 89 -13.48 -5.69 -11.18
C HIS A 89 -12.29 -4.71 -11.14
N PRO A 90 -11.71 -4.37 -12.30
CA PRO A 90 -10.56 -3.48 -12.37
C PRO A 90 -10.89 -2.08 -11.84
N PHE A 91 -9.87 -1.37 -11.38
CA PHE A 91 -10.01 0.05 -11.07
C PHE A 91 -10.23 0.86 -12.36
N GLN A 92 -10.99 1.94 -12.26
CA GLN A 92 -11.21 2.86 -13.39
C GLN A 92 -10.02 3.81 -13.62
N TYR A 93 -9.28 4.14 -12.55
CA TYR A 93 -8.20 5.13 -12.59
C TYR A 93 -6.86 4.48 -12.24
N ILE A 94 -5.80 4.85 -12.97
CA ILE A 94 -4.43 4.39 -12.70
C ILE A 94 -3.99 4.82 -11.30
N GLN A 95 -4.40 6.01 -10.86
CA GLN A 95 -4.09 6.49 -9.51
C GLN A 95 -4.67 5.58 -8.41
N ASP A 96 -5.84 4.98 -8.60
CA ASP A 96 -6.43 4.06 -7.63
C ASP A 96 -5.61 2.76 -7.54
N GLY A 97 -5.21 2.21 -8.69
CA GLY A 97 -4.32 1.05 -8.74
C GLY A 97 -2.97 1.32 -8.08
N ILE A 98 -2.39 2.50 -8.32
CA ILE A 98 -1.16 2.92 -7.61
C ILE A 98 -1.43 3.03 -6.12
N ASN A 99 -2.52 3.67 -5.68
CA ASN A 99 -2.81 3.85 -4.26
C ASN A 99 -2.95 2.51 -3.53
N ASP A 100 -3.64 1.53 -4.11
CA ASP A 100 -3.82 0.19 -3.54
C ASP A 100 -2.51 -0.63 -3.46
N ALA A 101 -1.62 -0.45 -4.43
CA ALA A 101 -0.41 -1.28 -4.55
C ALA A 101 0.56 -1.11 -3.36
N ILE A 102 1.04 -2.23 -2.81
CA ILE A 102 2.14 -2.21 -1.84
C ILE A 102 3.46 -1.92 -2.55
N ALA A 103 4.17 -0.88 -2.09
CA ALA A 103 5.44 -0.42 -2.66
C ALA A 103 6.50 -1.54 -2.68
N GLY A 104 7.13 -1.75 -3.83
CA GLY A 104 8.20 -2.75 -4.03
C GLY A 104 7.72 -4.20 -4.02
N PHE A 105 6.41 -4.45 -3.93
CA PHE A 105 5.85 -5.80 -3.80
C PHE A 105 4.77 -6.09 -4.85
N ASP A 106 3.77 -5.22 -4.96
CA ASP A 106 2.69 -5.38 -5.94
C ASP A 106 3.07 -4.81 -7.31
N SER A 107 2.26 -5.15 -8.31
CA SER A 107 2.36 -4.62 -9.67
C SER A 107 1.01 -4.09 -10.15
N VAL A 108 1.03 -3.04 -10.96
CA VAL A 108 -0.17 -2.46 -11.58
C VAL A 108 -0.12 -2.73 -13.08
N TYR A 109 -1.18 -3.34 -13.60
CA TYR A 109 -1.37 -3.65 -15.00
C TYR A 109 -2.50 -2.80 -15.57
N VAL A 110 -2.17 -1.97 -16.57
CA VAL A 110 -3.08 -1.00 -17.16
C VAL A 110 -3.52 -1.49 -18.53
N LEU A 111 -4.81 -1.74 -18.70
CA LEU A 111 -5.40 -2.19 -19.95
C LEU A 111 -5.43 -1.06 -21.00
N ASN A 112 -5.53 -1.45 -22.26
CA ASN A 112 -5.59 -0.51 -23.38
C ASN A 112 -6.76 0.46 -23.23
N GLY A 113 -6.47 1.76 -23.32
CA GLY A 113 -7.41 2.78 -22.91
C GLY A 113 -6.87 4.19 -23.03
N THR A 114 -7.76 5.18 -22.91
CA THR A 114 -7.38 6.59 -22.76
C THR A 114 -7.79 7.08 -21.38
N TYR A 115 -6.80 7.22 -20.51
CA TYR A 115 -6.97 7.59 -19.11
C TYR A 115 -6.87 9.10 -18.94
N TYR A 116 -8.00 9.74 -18.65
CA TYR A 116 -8.09 11.20 -18.45
C TYR A 116 -7.81 11.59 -17.00
N GLU A 117 -6.55 11.50 -16.58
CA GLU A 117 -6.12 11.72 -15.20
C GLU A 117 -4.71 12.32 -15.09
N ASN A 118 -4.35 12.78 -13.89
CA ASN A 118 -2.96 13.07 -13.55
C ASN A 118 -2.45 11.96 -12.64
N VAL A 119 -1.50 11.18 -13.16
CA VAL A 119 -0.91 10.07 -12.41
C VAL A 119 0.31 10.56 -11.63
N LEU A 120 0.32 10.28 -10.33
CA LEU A 120 1.45 10.54 -9.44
C LEU A 120 1.99 9.22 -8.86
N VAL A 121 3.21 8.86 -9.28
CA VAL A 121 3.92 7.68 -8.76
C VAL A 121 4.96 8.13 -7.73
N THR A 122 4.65 7.99 -6.44
CA THR A 122 5.52 8.39 -5.31
C THR A 122 6.23 7.22 -4.64
N LYS A 123 5.92 5.98 -5.05
CA LYS A 123 6.47 4.75 -4.48
C LYS A 123 7.08 3.85 -5.54
N GLN A 124 8.03 3.00 -5.13
CA GLN A 124 8.61 1.99 -6.02
C GLN A 124 7.52 1.00 -6.43
N LEU A 125 7.24 0.88 -7.73
CA LEU A 125 6.14 0.08 -8.24
C LEU A 125 6.45 -0.40 -9.66
N ASN A 126 6.05 -1.63 -9.97
CA ASN A 126 6.00 -2.11 -11.35
C ASN A 126 4.67 -1.69 -12.00
N LEU A 127 4.69 -0.62 -12.79
CA LEU A 127 3.55 -0.15 -13.56
C LEU A 127 3.73 -0.54 -15.04
N THR A 128 2.89 -1.43 -15.55
CA THR A 128 2.99 -1.96 -16.91
C THR A 128 1.70 -1.70 -17.69
N GLY A 129 1.81 -1.08 -18.85
CA GLY A 129 0.70 -0.97 -19.79
C GLY A 129 0.59 -2.20 -20.69
N GLU A 130 -0.64 -2.60 -21.04
CA GLU A 130 -0.93 -3.70 -21.97
C GLU A 130 -0.29 -3.48 -23.35
N SER A 131 -0.27 -2.22 -23.82
CA SER A 131 0.36 -1.84 -25.08
C SER A 131 1.01 -0.46 -25.00
N ARG A 132 2.22 -0.36 -25.55
CA ARG A 132 2.93 0.92 -25.75
C ARG A 132 2.13 1.90 -26.61
N GLU A 133 1.32 1.39 -27.54
CA GLU A 133 0.64 2.22 -28.55
C GLU A 133 -0.81 2.54 -28.17
N ASN A 134 -1.41 1.78 -27.24
CA ASN A 134 -2.83 1.88 -26.92
C ASN A 134 -3.12 2.21 -25.45
N VAL A 135 -2.10 2.34 -24.58
CA VAL A 135 -2.26 2.93 -23.24
C VAL A 135 -1.86 4.39 -23.31
N ILE A 136 -2.86 5.27 -23.30
CA ILE A 136 -2.68 6.72 -23.44
C ILE A 136 -3.11 7.37 -22.13
N ILE A 137 -2.21 8.12 -21.50
CA ILE A 137 -2.54 8.94 -20.32
C ILE A 137 -2.68 10.38 -20.78
N ASP A 138 -3.89 10.94 -20.70
CA ASP A 138 -4.22 12.29 -21.11
C ASP A 138 -4.45 13.21 -19.91
N GLY A 139 -3.40 13.94 -19.51
CA GLY A 139 -3.45 14.95 -18.45
C GLY A 139 -3.99 16.32 -18.88
N SER A 140 -4.45 16.49 -20.12
CA SER A 140 -4.78 17.82 -20.69
C SER A 140 -6.02 18.50 -20.09
N GLY A 141 -6.80 17.78 -19.25
CA GLY A 141 -7.99 18.28 -18.58
C GLY A 141 -7.75 19.03 -17.26
N TYR A 142 -6.52 19.05 -16.71
CA TYR A 142 -6.24 19.54 -15.36
C TYR A 142 -5.10 20.58 -15.35
N THR A 143 -5.25 21.64 -14.55
CA THR A 143 -4.40 22.85 -14.58
C THR A 143 -3.05 22.74 -13.88
N SER A 144 -2.55 21.54 -13.55
CA SER A 144 -1.38 21.41 -12.67
C SER A 144 -0.52 20.18 -12.95
N GLN A 145 0.69 20.48 -13.44
CA GLN A 145 1.95 19.72 -13.45
C GLN A 145 1.89 18.22 -13.76
N PHE A 146 2.14 17.92 -15.03
CA PHE A 146 2.63 16.62 -15.48
C PHE A 146 4.08 16.43 -14.97
N MET A 147 4.29 15.61 -13.94
CA MET A 147 5.61 15.20 -13.49
C MET A 147 5.74 13.68 -13.66
N MET A 148 6.18 13.26 -14.85
CA MET A 148 6.58 11.87 -15.09
C MET A 148 8.08 11.74 -14.79
N THR A 149 8.42 11.08 -13.68
CA THR A 149 9.79 10.62 -13.41
C THR A 149 9.86 9.13 -13.71
N LEU A 150 10.36 8.78 -14.90
CA LEU A 150 10.68 7.40 -15.25
C LEU A 150 12.09 7.09 -14.71
N SER A 151 12.20 6.11 -13.82
CA SER A 151 13.47 5.45 -13.52
C SER A 151 13.61 4.28 -14.48
N GLU A 152 14.50 4.38 -15.46
CA GLU A 152 14.87 3.22 -16.26
C GLU A 152 15.66 2.24 -15.37
N ASP A 153 15.20 0.99 -15.23
CA ASP A 153 16.14 -0.12 -15.00
C ASP A 153 16.53 -0.67 -16.36
N VAL A 154 17.47 0.00 -17.02
CA VAL A 154 18.26 -0.66 -18.07
C VAL A 154 19.21 -1.60 -17.34
N SER A 155 18.72 -2.79 -17.01
CA SER A 155 19.60 -3.95 -16.86
C SER A 155 20.16 -4.24 -18.25
N SER A 156 21.15 -3.44 -18.64
CA SER A 156 21.97 -3.70 -19.79
C SER A 156 22.67 -5.03 -19.49
N LEU A 157 22.19 -6.10 -20.11
CA LEU A 157 23.08 -7.20 -20.40
C LEU A 157 24.14 -6.63 -21.35
N MET A 158 25.25 -6.20 -20.75
CA MET A 158 26.49 -5.87 -21.45
C MET A 158 26.95 -7.09 -22.28
N PRO A 159 27.73 -6.86 -23.35
CA PRO A 159 27.58 -7.44 -24.68
C PRO A 159 27.94 -8.92 -24.83
#